data_AF-A0A920WB76-F1
#
_entry.id   AF-A0A920WB76-F1
#
_cell.length_a   1.000
_cell.length_b   1.000
_cell.length_c   1.000
_cell.angle_alpha   90.00
_cell.angle_beta   90.00
_cell.angle_gamma   90.00
#
_symmetry.space_group_name_H-M   'P 1'
#
loop_
_entity.id
_entity.type
_entity.pdbx_description
1 polymer ?
#
loop_
_entity_poly.entity_id
_entity_poly.type
_entity_poly.pdbx_seq_one_letter_code
_entity_poly.pdbx_strand_id
1 'polypeptide(L)' 'MIIYHSHPNGKAYLSETDRQVATSPWGDGPAYPVQQLVIGIDHHQIVSSAQFAWSEHENEF' A
#
# COMPACT_ATOMS: atom_id res chain seq x y z
N MET A 1 -6.79 5.65 -9.37
CA MET A 1 -5.34 5.93 -9.56
C MET A 1 -4.56 4.89 -8.79
N ILE A 2 -3.38 4.48 -9.27
CA ILE A 2 -2.51 3.52 -8.56
C ILE A 2 -1.19 4.22 -8.24
N ILE A 3 -0.74 4.07 -7.01
CA ILE A 3 0.61 4.44 -6.58
C ILE A 3 1.34 3.15 -6.24
N TYR A 4 2.63 3.12 -6.56
CA TYR A 4 3.46 1.97 -6.28
C TYR A 4 4.73 2.37 -5.53
N HIS A 5 5.18 1.46 -4.67
CA HIS A 5 6.47 1.53 -4.01
C HIS A 5 7.01 0.12 -3.78
N SER A 6 8.30 0.02 -3.46
CA SER A 6 8.97 -1.26 -3.29
C SER A 6 9.48 -1.48 -1.87
N HIS A 7 9.36 -2.71 -1.37
CA HIS A 7 9.99 -3.14 -0.13
C HIS A 7 11.21 -4.02 -0.44
N PRO A 8 12.42 -3.64 0.02
CA PRO A 8 13.66 -4.35 -0.32
C PRO A 8 13.86 -5.66 0.47
N ASN A 9 12.93 -6.00 1.37
CA ASN A 9 12.95 -7.27 2.10
C ASN A 9 12.21 -8.39 1.35
N GLY A 10 11.88 -8.18 0.08
CA GLY A 10 11.20 -9.14 -0.78
C GLY A 10 9.72 -9.37 -0.48
N LYS A 11 9.12 -8.69 0.49
CA LYS A 11 7.73 -8.91 0.89
C LYS A 11 6.83 -7.77 0.44
N ALA A 12 5.72 -8.10 -0.21
CA ALA A 12 4.67 -7.16 -0.57
C ALA A 12 3.58 -7.13 0.51
N TYR A 13 3.60 -6.10 1.34
CA TYR A 13 2.63 -5.86 2.41
C TYR A 13 2.46 -4.36 2.63
N LEU A 14 1.28 -3.94 3.08
CA LEU A 14 1.05 -2.56 3.48
C LEU A 14 1.54 -2.37 4.91
N SER A 15 2.66 -1.65 5.09
CA SER A 15 3.20 -1.35 6.42
C SER A 15 2.38 -0.29 7.13
N GLU A 16 2.60 -0.14 8.44
CA GLU A 16 1.96 0.92 9.23
C GLU A 16 2.25 2.31 8.67
N THR A 17 3.50 2.56 8.24
CA THR A 17 3.87 3.83 7.62
C THR A 17 3.17 4.03 6.28
N ASP A 18 3.05 2.98 5.46
CA ASP A 18 2.34 3.08 4.17
C ASP A 18 0.88 3.42 4.39
N ARG A 19 0.24 2.77 5.38
CA ARG A 19 -1.15 3.05 5.78
C ARG A 19 -1.30 4.51 6.17
N GLN A 20 -0.49 5.01 7.10
CA GLN A 20 -0.54 6.40 7.56
C GLN A 20 -0.38 7.42 6.42
N VAL A 21 0.50 7.16 5.46
CA VAL A 21 0.70 8.02 4.29
C VAL A 21 -0.48 7.94 3.31
N ALA A 22 -1.08 6.75 3.15
CA ALA A 22 -2.20 6.52 2.25
C ALA A 22 -3.56 6.96 2.82
N THR A 23 -3.66 7.16 4.14
CA THR A 23 -4.89 7.58 4.82
C THR A 23 -4.95 9.09 5.09
N SER A 24 -6.17 9.60 5.16
CA SER A 24 -6.47 10.95 5.63
C SER A 24 -5.92 11.18 7.05
N PRO A 25 -5.37 12.37 7.37
CA PRO A 25 -4.97 12.72 8.75
C PRO A 25 -6.11 12.65 9.77
N TRP A 26 -7.36 12.67 9.30
CA TRP A 26 -8.55 12.56 10.14
C TRP A 26 -9.09 11.12 10.26
N GLY A 27 -8.46 10.15 9.60
CA GLY A 27 -8.78 8.72 9.72
C GLY A 27 -10.13 8.31 9.11
N ASP A 28 -10.72 9.16 8.28
CA ASP A 28 -12.05 9.00 7.67
C ASP A 28 -12.02 8.39 6.26
N GLY A 29 -10.84 7.95 5.80
CA GLY A 29 -10.70 7.43 4.44
C GLY A 29 -9.26 7.44 3.93
N PRO A 30 -9.07 7.10 2.65
CA PRO A 30 -7.82 7.32 1.97
C PRO A 30 -7.59 8.84 1.77
N ALA A 31 -6.34 9.28 1.70
CA ALA A 31 -6.00 10.70 1.49
C ALA A 31 -6.58 11.25 0.16
N TYR A 32 -6.80 10.37 -0.82
CA TYR A 32 -7.51 10.59 -2.07
C TYR A 32 -7.89 9.22 -2.67
N PRO A 33 -8.77 9.14 -3.69
CA PRO A 33 -9.17 7.86 -4.29
C PRO A 33 -7.99 7.09 -4.95
N VAL A 34 -7.34 6.24 -4.16
CA VAL A 34 -6.07 5.57 -4.50
C VAL A 34 -6.08 4.09 -4.16
N GLN A 35 -5.32 3.32 -4.92
CA GLN A 35 -4.94 1.96 -4.60
C GLN A 35 -3.40 1.89 -4.48
N GLN A 36 -2.92 1.10 -3.55
CA GLN A 36 -1.49 0.95 -3.25
C GLN A 36 -0.98 -0.37 -3.83
N LEU A 37 0.01 -0.32 -4.72
CA LEU A 37 0.69 -1.49 -5.25
C LEU A 37 2.06 -1.61 -4.57
N VAL A 38 2.21 -2.58 -3.67
CA VAL A 38 3.49 -2.84 -3.01
C VAL A 38 4.24 -3.92 -3.77
N ILE A 39 5.48 -3.62 -4.15
CA ILE A 39 6.36 -4.54 -4.88
C ILE A 39 7.49 -5.01 -3.96
N GLY A 40 7.51 -6.30 -3.60
CA GLY A 40 8.67 -6.87 -2.92
C GLY A 40 9.80 -7.09 -3.91
N ILE A 41 10.98 -6.53 -3.63
CA ILE A 41 12.19 -6.73 -4.43
C ILE A 41 13.29 -7.38 -3.58
N ASP A 42 14.15 -8.15 -4.23
CA ASP A 42 15.44 -8.55 -3.68
C ASP A 42 16.58 -7.83 -4.43
N HIS A 43 17.82 -8.29 -4.28
CA HIS A 43 18.99 -7.68 -4.92
C HIS A 43 19.02 -7.78 -6.46
N HIS A 44 18.15 -8.59 -7.07
CA HIS A 44 18.19 -8.93 -8.48
C HIS A 44 16.87 -8.71 -9.21
N GLN A 45 15.74 -8.88 -8.52
CA GLN A 45 14.44 -8.95 -9.18
C GLN A 45 13.27 -8.56 -8.28
N ILE A 46 12.11 -8.43 -8.91
CA ILE A 46 10.81 -8.44 -8.23
C ILE A 46 10.51 -9.88 -7.81
N VAL A 47 10.20 -10.06 -6.53
CA VAL A 47 9.90 -11.37 -5.94
C VAL A 47 8.47 -11.48 -5.44
N SER A 48 7.78 -10.36 -5.22
CA SER A 48 6.36 -10.37 -4.85
C SER A 48 5.66 -9.07 -5.24
N SER A 49 4.33 -9.12 -5.34
CA SER A 49 3.48 -7.95 -5.55
C SER A 49 2.14 -8.16 -4.86
N ALA A 50 1.61 -7.10 -4.24
CA ALA A 50 0.27 -7.08 -3.65
C ALA A 50 -0.37 -5.72 -3.86
N GLN A 51 -1.65 -5.72 -4.22
CA GLN A 51 -2.44 -4.52 -4.45
C GLN A 51 -3.49 -4.38 -3.34
N PHE A 52 -3.52 -3.22 -2.73
CA PHE A 52 -4.42 -2.86 -1.64
C PHE A 52 -5.35 -1.74 -2.10
N ALA A 53 -6.64 -1.91 -1.86
CA ALA A 53 -7.67 -0.96 -2.20
C ALA A 53 -8.51 -0.68 -0.97
N TRP A 54 -8.93 0.57 -0.80
CA TRP A 54 -9.78 0.94 0.31
C TRP A 54 -11.12 0.20 0.26
N SER A 55 -11.54 -0.34 1.40
CA SER A 55 -12.84 -0.94 1.64
C SER A 55 -13.71 0.04 2.42
N GLU A 56 -14.78 0.53 1.80
CA GLU A 56 -15.77 1.37 2.49
C GLU A 56 -16.51 0.64 3.63
N HIS A 57 -16.60 -0.69 3.55
CA HIS A 57 -17.28 -1.50 4.56
C HIS A 57 -16.41 -1.70 5.81
N GLU A 58 -15.12 -1.99 5.61
CA GLU A 58 -14.18 -2.26 6.70
C GLU A 58 -13.48 -0.98 7.19
N ASN A 59 -13.60 0.12 6.44
CA ASN A 59 -12.90 1.39 6.69
C ASN A 59 -11.37 1.21 6.79
N GLU A 60 -10.81 0.36 5.91
CA GLU A 60 -9.38 0.04 5.83
C GLU A 60 -8.92 -0.38 4.41
N PHE A 61 -7.60 -0.48 4.23
CA PHE A 61 -6.94 -1.02 3.03
C PHE A 61 -6.58 -2.50 3.15
#